data_AF-A0A3E2STP2-F1
#
_entry.id   AF-A0A3E2STP2-F1
#
_cell.length_a   1.000
_cell.length_b   1.000
_cell.length_c   1.000
_cell.angle_alpha   90.00
_cell.angle_beta   90.00
_cell.angle_gamma   90.00
#
_symmetry.space_group_name_H-M   'P 1'
#
loop_
_entity.id
_entity.type
_entity.pdbx_description
1 polymer ?
#
loop_
_entity_poly.entity_id
_entity_poly.type
_entity_poly.pdbx_seq_one_letter_code
_entity_poly.pdbx_strand_id
1 'polypeptide(L)'
;MRKIQNFFSYFRASELPTNQIFELFDSSNKGKDISPYKIEYSFSKDVLSECELEAYEELLNLDNQVALLSKNGKVAAIIGYILPQK
;
A
#
# COMPACT_ATOMS: atom_id res chain seq x y z
N MET A 1 -6.75 13.01 -6.41
CA MET A 1 -6.56 11.55 -6.38
C MET A 1 -5.41 11.24 -5.44
N ARG A 2 -5.49 10.20 -4.60
CA ARG A 2 -4.38 9.82 -3.71
C ARG A 2 -3.12 9.59 -4.54
N LYS A 3 -1.95 9.99 -4.04
CA LYS A 3 -0.67 9.81 -4.74
C LYS A 3 0.32 9.11 -3.81
N ILE A 4 0.94 8.04 -4.28
CA ILE A 4 2.03 7.37 -3.55
C ILE A 4 3.20 8.33 -3.40
N GLN A 5 3.77 8.37 -2.19
CA GLN A 5 4.99 9.10 -1.88
C GLN A 5 6.12 8.14 -1.48
N ASN A 6 5.83 7.16 -0.63
CA ASN A 6 6.76 6.13 -0.18
C ASN A 6 6.06 4.77 -0.09
N PHE A 7 6.80 3.67 -0.11
CA PHE A 7 6.23 2.34 0.16
C PHE A 7 7.30 1.35 0.58
N PHE A 8 6.87 0.29 1.28
CA PHE A 8 7.67 -0.88 1.60
C PHE A 8 7.01 -2.10 0.95
N SER A 9 7.78 -2.85 0.15
CA SER A 9 7.29 -4.04 -0.55
C SER A 9 7.90 -5.31 0.06
N TYR A 10 7.07 -6.32 0.25
CA TYR A 10 7.46 -7.60 0.85
C TYR A 10 7.53 -8.74 -0.17
N PHE A 11 6.89 -8.54 -1.32
CA PHE A 11 6.99 -9.48 -2.44
C PHE A 11 8.28 -9.22 -3.20
N ARG A 12 8.85 -10.28 -3.78
CA ARG A 12 10.03 -10.12 -4.63
C ARG A 12 9.68 -9.27 -5.85
N ALA A 13 10.64 -8.51 -6.35
CA ALA A 13 10.44 -7.69 -7.56
C ALA A 13 10.00 -8.52 -8.78
N SER A 14 10.34 -9.82 -8.84
CA SER A 14 9.87 -10.74 -9.89
C SER A 14 8.38 -11.10 -9.76
N GLU A 15 7.80 -10.96 -8.57
CA GLU A 15 6.41 -11.30 -8.27
C GLU A 15 5.49 -10.08 -8.30
N LEU A 16 5.99 -8.93 -7.82
CA LEU A 16 5.30 -7.65 -7.82
C LEU A 16 6.32 -6.54 -8.09
N PRO A 17 6.56 -6.21 -9.36
CA PRO A 17 7.44 -5.10 -9.72
C PRO A 17 6.92 -3.76 -9.20
N THR A 18 7.83 -2.82 -8.95
CA THR A 18 7.49 -1.48 -8.45
C THR A 18 6.42 -0.79 -9.29
N ASN A 19 6.55 -0.76 -10.63
CA ASN A 19 5.56 -0.11 -11.51
C ASN A 19 4.16 -0.71 -11.35
N GLN A 20 4.07 -2.02 -11.09
CA GLN A 20 2.79 -2.68 -10.87
C GLN A 20 2.11 -2.21 -9.57
N ILE A 21 2.87 -1.88 -8.53
CA ILE A 21 2.31 -1.29 -7.28
C ILE A 21 1.63 0.05 -7.58
N PHE A 22 2.28 0.91 -8.37
CA PHE A 22 1.71 2.20 -8.78
C PHE A 22 0.45 2.01 -9.64
N GLU A 23 0.49 1.09 -10.61
CA GLU A 23 -0.66 0.78 -11.48
C GLU A 23 -1.86 0.23 -10.70
N LEU A 24 -1.63 -0.64 -9.72
CA LEU A 24 -2.67 -1.16 -8.83
C LEU A 24 -3.28 -0.06 -7.97
N PHE A 25 -2.44 0.83 -7.42
CA PHE A 25 -2.89 1.95 -6.60
C PHE A 25 -3.74 2.95 -7.41
N ASP A 26 -3.29 3.30 -8.61
CA ASP A 26 -4.04 4.17 -9.51
C ASP A 26 -5.34 3.55 -10.00
N SER A 27 -5.34 2.24 -10.26
CA SER A 27 -6.54 1.50 -10.67
C SER A 27 -7.58 1.45 -9.53
N SER A 28 -7.14 1.18 -8.29
CA SER A 28 -7.99 1.24 -7.10
C SER A 28 -8.57 2.64 -6.87
N ASN A 29 -7.74 3.68 -6.99
CA ASN A 29 -8.21 5.08 -6.89
C ASN A 29 -9.27 5.45 -7.94
N LYS A 30 -9.29 4.75 -9.08
CA LYS A 30 -10.28 4.91 -10.16
C LYS A 30 -11.50 3.99 -9.98
N GLY A 31 -11.57 3.22 -8.90
CA GLY A 31 -12.65 2.27 -8.64
C GLY A 31 -12.65 1.03 -9.54
N LYS A 32 -11.50 0.71 -10.17
CA LYS A 32 -11.37 -0.51 -10.96
C LYS A 32 -11.15 -1.72 -10.05
N ASP A 33 -11.65 -2.88 -10.48
CA ASP A 33 -11.29 -4.14 -9.87
C ASP A 33 -9.80 -4.43 -10.12
N ILE A 34 -9.10 -4.80 -9.05
CA ILE A 34 -7.66 -5.11 -9.04
C ILE A 34 -7.38 -6.52 -8.51
N SER A 35 -8.40 -7.37 -8.42
CA SER A 35 -8.28 -8.76 -8.00
C SER A 35 -7.20 -9.49 -8.81
N PRO A 36 -6.34 -10.32 -8.17
CA PRO A 36 -6.44 -10.82 -6.80
C PRO A 36 -5.83 -9.89 -5.72
N TYR A 37 -5.49 -8.65 -6.09
CA TYR A 37 -4.98 -7.65 -5.15
C TYR A 37 -6.12 -6.86 -4.48
N LYS A 38 -5.83 -6.28 -3.32
CA LYS A 38 -6.74 -5.39 -2.60
C LYS A 38 -5.94 -4.26 -1.96
N ILE A 39 -6.50 -3.05 -1.99
CA ILE A 39 -5.94 -1.88 -1.29
C ILE A 39 -6.91 -1.45 -0.20
N GLU A 40 -6.45 -1.47 1.04
CA GLU A 40 -7.22 -1.11 2.23
C GLU A 40 -6.67 0.17 2.83
N TYR A 41 -7.48 1.22 2.83
CA TYR A 41 -7.14 2.53 3.41
C TYR A 41 -7.48 2.62 4.91
N SER A 42 -8.16 1.62 5.44
CA SER A 42 -8.46 1.43 6.85
C SER A 42 -8.44 -0.06 7.13
N PHE A 43 -7.55 -0.49 8.04
CA PHE A 43 -7.33 -1.88 8.41
C PHE A 43 -6.86 -1.94 9.87
N SER A 44 -7.06 -3.07 10.56
CA SER A 44 -6.50 -3.26 11.90
C SER A 44 -5.00 -3.49 11.81
N LYS A 45 -4.22 -2.87 12.69
CA LYS A 45 -2.76 -3.12 12.78
C LYS A 45 -2.43 -4.54 13.21
N ASP A 46 -3.37 -5.27 13.82
CA ASP A 46 -3.19 -6.66 14.26
C ASP A 46 -2.93 -7.64 13.10
N VAL A 47 -3.23 -7.22 11.86
CA VAL A 47 -2.96 -8.03 10.67
C VAL A 47 -1.50 -7.92 10.19
N LEU A 48 -0.75 -6.97 10.74
CA LEU A 48 0.64 -6.72 10.40
C LEU A 48 1.57 -7.57 11.28
N SER A 49 2.60 -8.11 10.68
CA SER A 49 3.79 -8.58 11.40
C SER A 49 4.57 -7.40 12.00
N GLU A 50 5.52 -7.69 12.90
CA GLU A 50 6.37 -6.68 13.54
C GLU A 50 7.09 -5.78 12.50
N CYS A 51 7.70 -6.37 11.47
CA CYS A 51 8.38 -5.62 10.41
C CYS A 51 7.43 -4.76 9.57
N GLU A 52 6.19 -5.23 9.34
CA GLU A 52 5.17 -4.45 8.62
C GLU A 52 4.63 -3.30 9.47
N LEU A 53 4.53 -3.51 10.78
CA LEU A 53 4.13 -2.49 11.73
C LEU A 53 5.19 -1.38 11.84
N GLU A 54 6.47 -1.73 11.87
CA GLU A 54 7.56 -0.75 11.84
C GLU A 54 7.51 0.12 10.58
N ALA A 55 7.34 -0.51 9.41
CA ALA A 55 7.19 0.22 8.14
C ALA A 55 5.95 1.12 8.13
N TYR A 56 4.83 0.65 8.70
CA TYR A 56 3.63 1.46 8.87
C TYR A 56 3.90 2.71 9.71
N GLU A 57 4.58 2.56 10.84
CA GLU A 57 4.91 3.67 11.74
C GLU A 57 5.93 4.64 11.13
N GLU A 58 6.91 4.13 10.39
CA GLU A 58 7.87 4.95 9.64
C GLU A 58 7.16 5.82 8.60
N LEU A 59 6.20 5.27 7.86
CA LEU A 59 5.43 6.05 6.89
C LEU A 59 4.59 7.15 7.55
N LEU A 60 4.00 6.87 8.72
CA LEU A 60 3.29 7.88 9.52
C LEU A 60 4.23 9.00 9.99
N ASN A 61 5.45 8.66 10.44
CA ASN A 61 6.46 9.63 10.85
C ASN A 61 6.94 10.52 9.69
N LEU A 62 6.78 10.05 8.45
CA LEU A 62 7.05 10.79 7.22
C LEU A 62 5.82 11.57 6.70
N ASP A 63 4.83 11.83 7.55
CA ASP A 63 3.59 12.56 7.24
C ASP A 63 2.73 11.92 6.12
N ASN A 64 2.83 10.60 5.92
CA ASN A 64 1.99 9.88 4.97
C ASN A 64 0.68 9.42 5.62
N GLN A 65 -0.37 9.33 4.81
CA GLN A 65 -1.44 8.37 5.09
C GLN A 65 -0.98 6.99 4.63
N VAL A 66 -1.48 5.93 5.28
CA VAL A 66 -1.02 4.57 5.02
C VAL A 66 -2.14 3.72 4.46
N ALA A 67 -1.83 2.95 3.42
CA ALA A 67 -2.70 1.92 2.85
C ALA A 67 -1.98 0.57 2.85
N LEU A 68 -2.75 -0.49 3.03
CA LEU A 68 -2.27 -1.86 2.92
C LEU A 68 -2.58 -2.38 1.52
N LEU A 69 -1.56 -2.80 0.78
CA LEU A 69 -1.72 -3.62 -0.42
C LEU A 69 -1.57 -5.08 -0.02
N SER A 70 -2.59 -5.88 -0.29
CA SER A 70 -2.58 -7.33 -0.07
C SER A 70 -2.86 -8.10 -1.35
N LYS A 71 -2.39 -9.35 -1.41
CA LYS A 71 -2.71 -10.31 -2.47
C LYS A 71 -3.14 -11.62 -1.81
N ASN A 72 -4.36 -12.08 -2.06
CA ASN A 72 -4.91 -13.30 -1.45
C ASN A 72 -4.75 -13.33 0.09
N GLY A 73 -4.98 -12.20 0.77
CA GLY A 73 -4.89 -12.09 2.22
C GLY A 73 -3.47 -11.98 2.80
N LYS A 74 -2.42 -12.00 1.97
CA LYS A 74 -1.04 -11.72 2.40
C LYS A 74 -0.68 -10.28 2.11
N VAL A 75 0.01 -9.63 3.04
CA VAL A 75 0.58 -8.29 2.84
C VAL A 75 1.60 -8.35 1.71
N ALA A 76 1.41 -7.51 0.71
CA ALA A 76 2.32 -7.37 -0.43
C ALA A 76 3.11 -6.07 -0.35
N ALA A 77 2.49 -4.99 0.14
CA ALA A 77 3.18 -3.73 0.44
C ALA A 77 2.44 -2.89 1.48
N ILE A 78 3.18 -2.07 2.24
CA ILE A 78 2.64 -0.94 2.99
C ILE A 78 2.93 0.34 2.18
N ILE A 79 1.89 1.09 1.84
CA ILE A 79 1.95 2.23 0.91
C ILE A 79 1.69 3.52 1.68
N GLY A 80 2.67 4.42 1.68
CA GLY A 80 2.53 5.80 2.10
C GLY A 80 2.03 6.67 0.95
N TYR A 81 0.92 7.37 1.17
CA TYR A 81 0.31 8.24 0.18
C TYR A 81 -0.15 9.57 0.78
N ILE A 82 -0.32 10.56 -0.09
CA ILE A 82 -0.90 11.85 0.25
C ILE A 82 -2.17 12.10 -0.54
N LEU A 83 -3.03 12.96 0.01
CA LEU A 83 -4.09 13.61 -0.73
C LEU A 83 -3.51 14.91 -1.29
N PRO A 84 -3.46 15.12 -2.62
CA PRO A 84 -3.04 16.40 -3.16
C PRO A 84 -3.98 17.49 -2.64
N GLN A 85 -3.38 18.53 -2.06
CA GLN A 85 -4.12 19.74 -1.70
C GLN A 85 -4.61 20.41 -3.00
N LYS A 86 -5.87 20.85 -3.00
CA LYS A 86 -6.50 21.51 -4.15
C LYS A 86 -5.86 22.86 -4.44
#